data_AF-A0A0F9WWW9-F1
#
_entry.id   AF-A0A0F9WWW9-F1
#
_cell.length_a   1.000
_cell.length_b   1.000
_cell.length_c   1.000
_cell.angle_alpha   90.00
_cell.angle_beta   90.00
_cell.angle_gamma   90.00
#
_symmetry.space_group_name_H-M   'P 1'
#
loop_
_entity.id
_entity.type
_entity.pdbx_description
1 polymer ?
#
loop_
_entity_poly.entity_id
_entity_poly.type
_entity_poly.pdbx_seq_one_letter_code
_entity_poly.pdbx_strand_id
1 'polypeptide(L)'
;MEYEEHFVEYGDSKSIFYHASGPRFGPLIIFMHGWPGIGKTWYPQLDVFSSLGFRVIAPDMPGYGRSTARNVISDYSQESVIEGMLAVLGDTGRDQAIWIGHDWGCGTLWTLANTHPQVYHLLTTVDRELYPKDQFPYGPWSYMAYYEQFFDEATAWFNKDIHGFLKFIFVKASADLLGKVSSLTSRVFEDKGWMGGRPSPPAPEDTSDEAGVLNFAVFEELVAAMKKTGFAQEKPQEVNSAIARWLVEEVIEQWPSFWSNGWTKQQLHQE
;
A
#
# COMPACT_ATOMS: atom_id res chain seq x y z
N MET A 1 -4.41 12.80 14.11
CA MET A 1 -4.23 12.57 15.58
C MET A 1 -2.76 12.74 15.98
N GLU A 2 -2.39 12.52 17.24
CA GLU A 2 -1.00 12.12 17.55
C GLU A 2 -0.86 10.62 17.24
N TYR A 3 0.24 10.25 16.57
CA TYR A 3 0.50 8.89 16.11
C TYR A 3 1.63 8.29 16.94
N GLU A 4 1.42 7.08 17.44
CA GLU A 4 2.51 6.30 18.02
C GLU A 4 3.47 5.85 16.91
N GLU A 5 4.76 5.84 17.21
CA GLU A 5 5.83 5.41 16.30
C GLU A 5 6.56 4.21 16.87
N HIS A 6 6.63 3.13 16.10
CA HIS A 6 7.19 1.84 16.53
C HIS A 6 8.19 1.29 15.51
N PHE A 7 9.13 0.45 15.98
CA PHE A 7 10.04 -0.33 15.13
C PHE A 7 10.03 -1.78 15.60
N VAL A 8 9.96 -2.72 14.67
CA VAL A 8 10.08 -4.17 14.94
C VAL A 8 11.15 -4.79 14.03
N GLU A 9 12.04 -5.59 14.61
CA GLU A 9 13.12 -6.30 13.90
C GLU A 9 12.61 -7.65 13.34
N TYR A 10 13.11 -8.06 12.17
CA TYR A 10 12.78 -9.32 11.50
C TYR A 10 13.94 -9.82 10.61
N GLY A 11 14.10 -11.14 10.50
CA GLY A 11 15.16 -11.79 9.71
C GLY A 11 16.59 -11.29 10.01
N ASP A 12 17.46 -11.35 9.00
CA ASP A 12 18.86 -10.89 9.10
C ASP A 12 18.96 -9.36 9.16
N SER A 13 18.79 -8.79 10.36
CA SER A 13 18.96 -7.36 10.67
C SER A 13 18.18 -6.44 9.73
N LYS A 14 16.88 -6.73 9.55
CA LYS A 14 15.91 -5.87 8.87
C LYS A 14 14.90 -5.38 9.91
N SER A 15 14.33 -4.21 9.68
CA SER A 15 13.33 -3.61 10.57
C SER A 15 12.16 -3.01 9.79
N ILE A 16 10.96 -3.18 10.33
CA ILE A 16 9.75 -2.48 9.90
C ILE A 16 9.49 -1.33 10.87
N PHE A 17 9.41 -0.12 10.34
CA PHE A 17 8.83 1.02 11.03
C PHE A 17 7.32 1.03 10.84
N TYR A 18 6.55 1.37 11.87
CA TYR A 18 5.10 1.56 11.73
C TYR A 18 4.52 2.70 12.56
N HIS A 19 3.48 3.33 12.00
CA HIS A 19 2.61 4.26 12.71
C HIS A 19 1.41 3.53 13.30
N ALA A 20 0.96 3.92 14.49
CA ALA A 20 -0.24 3.38 15.10
C ALA A 20 -1.14 4.46 15.74
N SER A 21 -2.44 4.19 15.78
CA SER A 21 -3.43 5.03 16.46
C SER A 21 -4.62 4.20 16.98
N GLY A 22 -5.50 4.83 17.76
CA GLY A 22 -6.68 4.20 18.35
C GLY A 22 -6.37 3.29 19.54
N PRO A 23 -7.42 2.86 20.29
CA PRO A 23 -7.26 2.16 21.56
C PRO A 23 -6.47 0.85 21.41
N ARG A 24 -5.44 0.66 22.26
CA ARG A 24 -4.53 -0.50 22.22
C ARG A 24 -5.22 -1.88 22.22
N PHE A 25 -6.43 -1.96 22.78
CA PHE A 25 -7.25 -3.17 22.88
C PHE A 25 -8.48 -3.19 21.94
N GLY A 26 -8.66 -2.20 21.07
CA GLY A 26 -9.68 -2.25 20.02
C GLY A 26 -9.35 -3.29 18.93
N PRO A 27 -10.30 -3.72 18.09
CA PRO A 27 -10.03 -4.66 16.99
C PRO A 27 -8.93 -4.12 16.06
N LEU A 28 -7.99 -4.97 15.62
CA LEU A 28 -6.81 -4.51 14.86
C LEU A 28 -7.07 -4.49 13.36
N ILE A 29 -6.71 -3.38 12.73
CA ILE A 29 -6.54 -3.23 11.29
C ILE A 29 -5.07 -2.89 10.97
N ILE A 30 -4.45 -3.63 10.05
CA ILE A 30 -3.13 -3.32 9.49
C ILE A 30 -3.28 -2.90 8.01
N PHE A 31 -2.76 -1.72 7.68
CA PHE A 31 -2.86 -1.08 6.36
C PHE A 31 -1.52 -1.18 5.61
N MET A 32 -1.35 -2.22 4.80
CA MET A 32 -0.20 -2.41 3.90
C MET A 32 -0.36 -1.53 2.67
N HIS A 33 0.46 -0.50 2.58
CA HIS A 33 0.48 0.39 1.42
C HIS A 33 1.09 -0.27 0.17
N GLY A 34 0.92 0.39 -0.98
CA GLY A 34 1.53 -0.04 -2.23
C GLY A 34 2.93 0.49 -2.44
N TRP A 35 3.28 0.63 -3.70
CA TRP A 35 4.56 1.07 -4.22
C TRP A 35 4.32 2.51 -4.73
N PRO A 36 4.73 3.67 -4.15
CA PRO A 36 5.26 3.92 -2.83
C PRO A 36 4.15 4.51 -1.97
N GLY A 37 3.62 3.69 -1.10
CA GLY A 37 3.26 4.28 0.16
C GLY A 37 4.50 4.65 0.97
N ILE A 38 4.21 5.43 1.99
CA ILE A 38 4.75 5.31 3.33
C ILE A 38 3.53 5.12 4.24
N GLY A 39 3.67 4.64 5.47
CA GLY A 39 2.53 4.42 6.38
C GLY A 39 1.66 5.68 6.57
N LYS A 40 2.24 6.87 6.35
CA LYS A 40 1.53 8.16 6.36
C LYS A 40 0.49 8.37 5.26
N THR A 41 0.52 7.64 4.14
CA THR A 41 -0.52 7.76 3.10
C THR A 41 -1.89 7.28 3.60
N TRP A 42 -1.90 6.42 4.62
CA TRP A 42 -3.11 5.93 5.30
C TRP A 42 -3.64 6.83 6.42
N TYR A 43 -2.98 7.96 6.76
CA TYR A 43 -3.41 8.81 7.88
C TYR A 43 -4.91 9.21 7.87
N PRO A 44 -5.54 9.55 6.73
CA PRO A 44 -6.99 9.82 6.70
C PRO A 44 -7.84 8.63 7.16
N GLN A 45 -7.44 7.41 6.80
CA GLN A 45 -8.09 6.16 7.16
C GLN A 45 -7.79 5.79 8.62
N LEU A 46 -6.54 5.97 9.07
CA LEU A 46 -6.18 5.77 10.47
C LEU A 46 -6.97 6.71 11.38
N ASP A 47 -7.06 8.01 11.07
CA ASP A 47 -7.86 8.98 11.84
C ASP A 47 -9.36 8.57 11.89
N VAL A 48 -9.94 8.08 10.78
CA VAL A 48 -11.33 7.59 10.77
C VAL A 48 -11.50 6.33 11.62
N PHE A 49 -10.75 5.25 11.35
CA PHE A 49 -10.96 3.96 12.02
C PHE A 49 -10.55 3.98 13.50
N SER A 50 -9.54 4.76 13.88
CA SER A 50 -9.22 5.00 15.30
C SER A 50 -10.35 5.72 16.05
N SER A 51 -11.02 6.68 15.41
CA SER A 51 -12.20 7.36 16.00
C SER A 51 -13.40 6.43 16.17
N LEU A 52 -13.49 5.37 15.36
CA LEU A 52 -14.48 4.29 15.47
C LEU A 52 -14.09 3.20 16.49
N GLY A 53 -12.97 3.36 17.22
CA GLY A 53 -12.56 2.45 18.29
C GLY A 53 -11.71 1.25 17.85
N PHE A 54 -11.25 1.20 16.59
CA PHE A 54 -10.28 0.20 16.14
C PHE A 54 -8.86 0.56 16.62
N ARG A 55 -8.03 -0.46 16.85
CA ARG A 55 -6.57 -0.27 16.82
C ARG A 55 -6.15 -0.26 15.35
N VAL A 56 -5.43 0.74 14.92
CA VAL A 56 -5.04 0.89 13.50
C VAL A 56 -3.54 1.05 13.38
N ILE A 57 -2.95 0.38 12.39
CA ILE A 57 -1.50 0.36 12.14
C ILE A 57 -1.24 0.52 10.65
N ALA A 58 -0.28 1.37 10.28
CA ALA A 58 0.26 1.46 8.93
C ALA A 58 1.79 1.34 8.99
N PRO A 59 2.37 0.20 8.59
CA PRO A 59 3.82 0.09 8.40
C PRO A 59 4.28 0.91 7.19
N ASP A 60 5.52 1.38 7.27
CA ASP A 60 6.33 1.56 6.06
C ASP A 60 6.71 0.15 5.57
N MET A 61 6.31 -0.24 4.36
CA MET A 61 6.67 -1.55 3.80
C MET A 61 8.21 -1.66 3.61
N PRO A 62 8.79 -2.87 3.50
CA PRO A 62 10.20 -3.06 3.21
C PRO A 62 10.66 -2.23 2.00
N GLY A 63 11.71 -1.44 2.17
CA GLY A 63 12.23 -0.54 1.13
C GLY A 63 11.74 0.90 1.21
N TYR A 64 10.75 1.22 2.04
CA TYR A 64 10.10 2.54 2.08
C TYR A 64 10.36 3.30 3.39
N GLY A 65 10.34 4.64 3.30
CA GLY A 65 10.37 5.56 4.43
C GLY A 65 11.49 5.32 5.45
N ARG A 66 11.09 4.87 6.65
CA ARG A 66 11.93 4.57 7.83
C ARG A 66 12.18 3.07 8.04
N SER A 67 11.51 2.19 7.31
CA SER A 67 11.82 0.76 7.28
C SER A 67 13.17 0.48 6.63
N THR A 68 13.68 -0.73 6.81
CA THR A 68 14.94 -1.16 6.19
C THR A 68 14.83 -1.16 4.66
N ALA A 69 15.79 -0.47 4.03
CA ALA A 69 15.89 -0.26 2.59
C ALA A 69 17.33 -0.49 2.11
N ARG A 70 17.74 -1.77 1.99
CA ARG A 70 19.07 -2.17 1.50
C ARG A 70 19.03 -2.41 -0.02
N ASN A 71 20.13 -2.22 -0.73
CA ASN A 71 20.20 -2.60 -2.15
C ASN A 71 20.46 -4.11 -2.33
N VAL A 72 19.49 -4.93 -1.89
CA VAL A 72 19.55 -6.39 -1.86
C VAL A 72 18.20 -6.93 -2.30
N ILE A 73 18.11 -7.49 -3.53
CA ILE A 73 16.84 -7.87 -4.16
C ILE A 73 16.04 -8.88 -3.31
N SER A 74 16.72 -9.81 -2.64
CA SER A 74 16.07 -10.83 -1.79
C SER A 74 15.38 -10.28 -0.53
N ASP A 75 15.72 -9.08 -0.07
CA ASP A 75 15.01 -8.45 1.06
C ASP A 75 13.55 -8.11 0.71
N TYR A 76 13.24 -8.01 -0.60
CA TYR A 76 11.94 -7.67 -1.15
C TYR A 76 11.21 -8.88 -1.77
N SER A 77 11.69 -10.10 -1.53
CA SER A 77 10.90 -11.30 -1.87
C SER A 77 9.61 -11.31 -1.06
N GLN A 78 8.52 -11.85 -1.61
CA GLN A 78 7.25 -11.93 -0.89
C GLN A 78 7.36 -12.70 0.43
N GLU A 79 8.27 -13.67 0.52
CA GLU A 79 8.61 -14.40 1.75
C GLU A 79 9.21 -13.46 2.82
N SER A 80 10.17 -12.61 2.44
CA SER A 80 10.78 -11.60 3.33
C SER A 80 9.79 -10.49 3.71
N VAL A 81 8.91 -10.06 2.79
CA VAL A 81 7.87 -9.07 3.10
C VAL A 81 6.85 -9.65 4.07
N ILE A 82 6.43 -10.91 3.90
CA ILE A 82 5.54 -11.64 4.82
C ILE A 82 6.18 -11.79 6.20
N GLU A 83 7.46 -12.14 6.28
CA GLU A 83 8.20 -12.21 7.55
C GLU A 83 8.11 -10.87 8.32
N GLY A 84 8.34 -9.74 7.66
CA GLY A 84 8.24 -8.41 8.27
C GLY A 84 6.82 -8.04 8.69
N MET A 85 5.80 -8.38 7.90
CA MET A 85 4.40 -8.13 8.25
C MET A 85 3.94 -9.00 9.42
N LEU A 86 4.35 -10.27 9.48
CA LEU A 86 4.09 -11.14 10.63
C LEU A 86 4.81 -10.66 11.90
N ALA A 87 6.00 -10.05 11.78
CA ALA A 87 6.67 -9.39 12.90
C ALA A 87 5.85 -8.20 13.43
N VAL A 88 5.31 -7.34 12.55
CA VAL A 88 4.38 -6.25 12.94
C VAL A 88 3.15 -6.79 13.67
N LEU A 89 2.52 -7.86 13.17
CA LEU A 89 1.40 -8.49 13.89
C LEU A 89 1.83 -9.02 15.27
N GLY A 90 2.97 -9.70 15.34
CA GLY A 90 3.53 -10.26 16.58
C GLY A 90 3.80 -9.21 17.66
N ASP A 91 4.35 -8.06 17.28
CA ASP A 91 4.64 -6.92 18.17
C ASP A 91 3.36 -6.34 18.82
N THR A 92 2.22 -6.39 18.13
CA THR A 92 0.93 -6.00 18.74
C THR A 92 0.44 -6.95 19.84
N GLY A 93 1.07 -8.11 20.02
CA GLY A 93 0.65 -9.14 20.97
C GLY A 93 -0.60 -9.92 20.53
N ARG A 94 -0.82 -10.06 19.22
CA ARG A 94 -2.01 -10.67 18.62
C ARG A 94 -1.65 -11.79 17.64
N ASP A 95 -2.64 -12.61 17.30
CA ASP A 95 -2.53 -13.68 16.29
C ASP A 95 -3.37 -13.40 15.03
N GLN A 96 -4.22 -12.37 15.08
CA GLN A 96 -5.11 -11.99 13.98
C GLN A 96 -5.29 -10.46 13.90
N ALA A 97 -5.54 -10.00 12.68
CA ALA A 97 -5.93 -8.63 12.33
C ALA A 97 -6.86 -8.68 11.10
N ILE A 98 -7.61 -7.61 10.85
CA ILE A 98 -8.03 -7.29 9.49
C ILE A 98 -6.80 -6.75 8.75
N TRP A 99 -6.57 -7.24 7.55
CA TRP A 99 -5.49 -6.80 6.69
C TRP A 99 -6.05 -6.07 5.47
N ILE A 100 -5.49 -4.91 5.20
CA ILE A 100 -5.84 -4.05 4.08
C ILE A 100 -4.60 -3.90 3.21
N GLY A 101 -4.69 -4.36 1.97
CA GLY A 101 -3.66 -4.12 0.95
C GLY A 101 -4.06 -2.95 0.06
N HIS A 102 -3.07 -2.21 -0.41
CA HIS A 102 -3.18 -1.37 -1.60
C HIS A 102 -2.11 -1.77 -2.63
N ASP A 103 -2.47 -1.85 -3.92
CA ASP A 103 -1.50 -2.02 -5.02
C ASP A 103 -0.50 -3.18 -4.78
N TRP A 104 0.81 -2.97 -4.60
CA TRP A 104 1.74 -4.05 -4.28
C TRP A 104 1.50 -4.68 -2.90
N GLY A 105 0.95 -3.92 -1.94
CA GLY A 105 0.42 -4.42 -0.68
C GLY A 105 -0.79 -5.35 -0.85
N CYS A 106 -1.54 -5.26 -1.96
CA CYS A 106 -2.51 -6.29 -2.33
C CYS A 106 -1.84 -7.60 -2.74
N GLY A 107 -0.74 -7.53 -3.52
CA GLY A 107 0.08 -8.69 -3.86
C GLY A 107 0.62 -9.40 -2.62
N THR A 108 1.16 -8.63 -1.68
CA THR A 108 1.57 -9.12 -0.35
C THR A 108 0.41 -9.76 0.40
N LEU A 109 -0.77 -9.13 0.43
CA LEU A 109 -1.96 -9.68 1.09
C LEU A 109 -2.43 -11.01 0.48
N TRP A 110 -2.44 -11.12 -0.84
CA TRP A 110 -2.72 -12.39 -1.53
C TRP A 110 -1.73 -13.48 -1.12
N THR A 111 -0.42 -13.21 -1.13
CA THR A 111 0.58 -14.22 -0.76
C THR A 111 0.51 -14.57 0.73
N LEU A 112 0.28 -13.58 1.60
CA LEU A 112 0.09 -13.75 3.04
C LEU A 112 -1.12 -14.66 3.32
N ALA A 113 -2.29 -14.38 2.75
CA ALA A 113 -3.50 -15.17 2.98
C ALA A 113 -3.43 -16.59 2.40
N ASN A 114 -2.78 -16.78 1.24
CA ASN A 114 -2.57 -18.11 0.65
C ASN A 114 -1.57 -18.98 1.46
N THR A 115 -0.71 -18.38 2.28
CA THR A 115 0.28 -19.08 3.11
C THR A 115 -0.11 -19.18 4.59
N HIS A 116 -0.96 -18.28 5.07
CA HIS A 116 -1.39 -18.15 6.46
C HIS A 116 -2.93 -18.06 6.53
N PRO A 117 -3.65 -19.20 6.55
CA PRO A 117 -5.11 -19.25 6.39
C PRO A 117 -5.92 -18.56 7.50
N GLN A 118 -5.27 -18.12 8.58
CA GLN A 118 -5.83 -17.25 9.62
C GLN A 118 -5.95 -15.77 9.20
N VAL A 119 -5.51 -15.41 7.99
CA VAL A 119 -5.54 -14.05 7.42
C VAL A 119 -6.69 -13.90 6.42
N TYR A 120 -7.67 -13.08 6.80
CA TYR A 120 -8.77 -12.68 5.92
C TYR A 120 -8.34 -11.52 5.01
N HIS A 121 -8.75 -11.57 3.75
CA HIS A 121 -8.47 -10.55 2.74
C HIS A 121 -9.72 -10.25 1.90
N LEU A 122 -9.87 -9.00 1.50
CA LEU A 122 -10.88 -8.56 0.52
C LEU A 122 -10.14 -8.01 -0.69
N LEU A 123 -10.28 -8.65 -1.86
CA LEU A 123 -9.71 -8.17 -3.11
C LEU A 123 -10.57 -8.59 -4.30
N THR A 124 -10.97 -7.59 -5.10
CA THR A 124 -11.74 -7.77 -6.32
C THR A 124 -10.82 -8.19 -7.49
N THR A 125 -11.38 -8.99 -8.40
CA THR A 125 -10.70 -9.41 -9.62
C THR A 125 -10.59 -8.28 -10.65
N VAL A 126 -9.70 -8.44 -11.62
CA VAL A 126 -9.63 -7.54 -12.79
C VAL A 126 -10.97 -7.56 -13.52
N ASP A 127 -11.59 -6.39 -13.68
CA ASP A 127 -12.75 -6.18 -14.54
C ASP A 127 -12.42 -6.58 -15.98
N ARG A 128 -13.10 -7.59 -16.52
CA ARG A 128 -12.89 -8.11 -17.88
C ARG A 128 -13.93 -7.63 -18.90
N GLU A 129 -14.89 -6.83 -18.47
CA GLU A 129 -15.73 -6.02 -19.39
C GLU A 129 -14.97 -4.74 -19.76
N LEU A 130 -14.33 -4.09 -18.78
CA LEU A 130 -13.49 -2.90 -19.00
C LEU A 130 -12.08 -3.24 -19.53
N TYR A 131 -11.48 -4.36 -19.12
CA TYR A 131 -10.17 -4.82 -19.62
C TYR A 131 -10.24 -6.21 -20.33
N PRO A 132 -10.78 -6.28 -21.57
CA PRO A 132 -10.79 -7.49 -22.39
C PRO A 132 -9.41 -8.15 -22.49
N LYS A 133 -9.34 -9.47 -22.25
CA LYS A 133 -8.07 -10.21 -22.08
C LYS A 133 -7.22 -10.29 -23.35
N ASP A 134 -7.84 -10.18 -24.52
CA ASP A 134 -7.21 -10.12 -25.85
C ASP A 134 -6.48 -8.80 -26.12
N GLN A 135 -6.93 -7.70 -25.49
CA GLN A 135 -6.36 -6.35 -25.65
C GLN A 135 -5.53 -5.90 -24.45
N PHE A 136 -5.85 -6.40 -23.25
CA PHE A 136 -5.22 -6.07 -21.98
C PHE A 136 -4.96 -7.36 -21.19
N PRO A 137 -3.97 -8.18 -21.56
CA PRO A 137 -3.73 -9.48 -20.92
C PRO A 137 -3.57 -9.35 -19.39
N TYR A 138 -2.77 -8.37 -18.95
CA TYR A 138 -2.55 -8.03 -17.54
C TYR A 138 -3.60 -7.08 -16.94
N GLY A 139 -4.54 -6.58 -17.75
CA GLY A 139 -5.53 -5.58 -17.32
C GLY A 139 -4.88 -4.26 -16.91
N PRO A 140 -5.31 -3.61 -15.80
CA PRO A 140 -4.67 -2.39 -15.32
C PRO A 140 -3.25 -2.63 -14.79
N TRP A 141 -2.83 -3.90 -14.58
CA TRP A 141 -1.55 -4.30 -14.01
C TRP A 141 -0.44 -4.51 -15.06
N SER A 142 -0.60 -4.02 -16.29
CA SER A 142 0.42 -4.16 -17.36
C SER A 142 1.78 -3.56 -16.95
N TYR A 143 1.75 -2.46 -16.21
CA TYR A 143 2.93 -1.87 -15.57
C TYR A 143 3.64 -2.81 -14.57
N MET A 144 2.94 -3.63 -13.78
CA MET A 144 3.56 -4.64 -12.87
C MET A 144 4.43 -5.61 -13.67
N ALA A 145 3.84 -6.29 -14.64
CA ALA A 145 4.54 -7.25 -15.50
C ALA A 145 5.68 -6.60 -16.33
N TYR A 146 5.60 -5.30 -16.62
CA TYR A 146 6.67 -4.57 -17.30
C TYR A 146 7.94 -4.47 -16.42
N TYR A 147 7.84 -4.37 -15.10
CA TYR A 147 9.02 -4.17 -14.24
C TYR A 147 9.70 -5.48 -13.89
N GLU A 148 8.97 -6.60 -13.91
CA GLU A 148 9.56 -7.94 -13.87
C GLU A 148 10.55 -8.17 -15.04
N GLN A 149 10.40 -7.42 -16.15
CA GLN A 149 11.21 -7.55 -17.37
C GLN A 149 12.16 -6.37 -17.60
N PHE A 150 11.79 -5.15 -17.17
CA PHE A 150 12.50 -3.89 -17.49
C PHE A 150 12.79 -3.04 -16.24
N PHE A 151 13.03 -3.66 -15.09
CA PHE A 151 13.20 -3.00 -13.77
C PHE A 151 14.16 -1.80 -13.80
N ASP A 152 15.37 -1.97 -14.33
CA ASP A 152 16.41 -0.93 -14.35
C ASP A 152 16.02 0.26 -15.24
N GLU A 153 15.42 -0.01 -16.41
CA GLU A 153 14.96 1.03 -17.34
C GLU A 153 13.78 1.81 -16.75
N ALA A 154 12.82 1.09 -16.16
CA ALA A 154 11.66 1.67 -15.49
C ALA A 154 12.10 2.56 -14.31
N THR A 155 12.82 2.01 -13.32
CA THR A 155 13.27 2.78 -12.14
C THR A 155 14.15 3.98 -12.53
N ALA A 156 15.07 3.81 -13.47
CA ALA A 156 15.89 4.91 -14.00
C ALA A 156 15.08 5.97 -14.77
N TRP A 157 13.89 5.67 -15.30
CA TRP A 157 13.00 6.67 -15.89
C TRP A 157 12.46 7.62 -14.83
N PHE A 158 11.83 7.09 -13.78
CA PHE A 158 11.23 7.92 -12.72
C PHE A 158 12.29 8.72 -11.97
N ASN A 159 13.43 8.10 -11.66
CA ASN A 159 14.52 8.73 -10.90
C ASN A 159 15.08 10.02 -11.53
N LYS A 160 14.71 10.34 -12.79
CA LYS A 160 15.01 11.62 -13.46
C LYS A 160 14.27 12.82 -12.84
N ASP A 161 13.06 12.62 -12.32
CA ASP A 161 12.32 13.68 -11.61
C ASP A 161 11.34 13.12 -10.56
N ILE A 162 11.75 13.23 -9.30
CA ILE A 162 11.02 12.69 -8.16
C ILE A 162 9.87 13.57 -7.67
N HIS A 163 9.93 14.88 -7.92
CA HIS A 163 8.83 15.77 -7.56
C HIS A 163 7.76 15.81 -8.67
N GLY A 164 8.18 15.83 -9.94
CA GLY A 164 7.28 15.89 -11.10
C GLY A 164 6.36 14.68 -11.20
N PHE A 165 6.92 13.46 -11.11
CA PHE A 165 6.10 12.24 -11.16
C PHE A 165 5.16 12.10 -9.95
N LEU A 166 5.62 12.39 -8.72
CA LEU A 166 4.76 12.36 -7.54
C LEU A 166 3.61 13.39 -7.66
N LYS A 167 3.88 14.62 -8.09
CA LYS A 167 2.84 15.64 -8.30
C LYS A 167 1.84 15.20 -9.38
N PHE A 168 2.29 14.51 -10.43
CA PHE A 168 1.43 13.96 -11.50
C PHE A 168 0.53 12.81 -11.06
N ILE A 169 1.00 11.89 -10.21
CA ILE A 169 0.22 10.70 -9.84
C ILE A 169 -0.73 10.96 -8.65
N PHE A 170 -0.34 11.81 -7.70
CA PHE A 170 -1.13 12.20 -6.51
C PHE A 170 -2.09 13.39 -6.75
N VAL A 171 -2.48 13.64 -8.01
CA VAL A 171 -3.60 14.52 -8.36
C VAL A 171 -4.95 13.92 -7.94
N LYS A 172 -5.99 14.74 -7.83
CA LYS A 172 -7.37 14.24 -7.66
C LYS A 172 -7.82 13.47 -8.91
N ALA A 173 -8.62 12.42 -8.70
CA ALA A 173 -9.27 11.71 -9.78
C ALA A 173 -10.28 12.62 -10.50
N SER A 174 -10.14 12.79 -11.82
CA SER A 174 -11.15 13.48 -12.63
C SER A 174 -12.34 12.56 -12.85
N ALA A 175 -13.55 13.10 -12.69
CA ALA A 175 -14.80 12.40 -13.00
C ALA A 175 -14.86 11.92 -14.46
N ASP A 176 -14.17 12.60 -15.38
CA ASP A 176 -14.09 12.22 -16.80
C ASP A 176 -13.32 10.91 -17.04
N LEU A 177 -12.62 10.36 -16.04
CA LEU A 177 -11.87 9.10 -16.16
C LEU A 177 -12.66 7.88 -15.64
N LEU A 178 -13.78 8.09 -14.94
CA LEU A 178 -14.59 7.01 -14.38
C LEU A 178 -15.13 6.08 -15.48
N GLY A 179 -14.99 4.77 -15.27
CA GLY A 179 -15.44 3.75 -16.21
C GLY A 179 -14.64 3.68 -17.52
N LYS A 180 -13.42 4.24 -17.57
CA LYS A 180 -12.52 4.19 -18.74
C LYS A 180 -11.26 3.39 -18.44
N VAL A 181 -10.67 2.81 -19.48
CA VAL A 181 -9.39 2.10 -19.42
C VAL A 181 -8.28 3.08 -19.02
N SER A 182 -7.56 2.77 -17.94
CA SER A 182 -6.33 3.49 -17.56
C SER A 182 -5.18 3.14 -18.51
N SER A 183 -5.08 3.84 -19.64
CA SER A 183 -3.99 3.65 -20.61
C SER A 183 -2.60 3.77 -19.97
N LEU A 184 -2.46 4.69 -19.00
CA LEU A 184 -1.24 4.94 -18.24
C LEU A 184 -0.65 3.69 -17.58
N THR A 185 -1.50 2.76 -17.11
CA THR A 185 -1.09 1.56 -16.37
C THR A 185 -1.36 0.27 -17.14
N SER A 186 -2.34 0.24 -18.05
CA SER A 186 -2.71 -0.96 -18.81
C SER A 186 -1.95 -1.16 -20.13
N ARG A 187 -1.20 -0.16 -20.61
CA ARG A 187 -0.54 -0.19 -21.93
C ARG A 187 0.99 -0.07 -21.92
N VAL A 188 1.64 -0.21 -20.77
CA VAL A 188 3.09 0.12 -20.62
C VAL A 188 4.00 -0.74 -21.52
N PHE A 189 3.60 -1.96 -21.88
CA PHE A 189 4.30 -2.76 -22.90
C PHE A 189 4.12 -2.21 -24.31
N GLU A 190 2.87 -1.97 -24.71
CA GLU A 190 2.47 -1.52 -26.05
C GLU A 190 3.04 -0.13 -26.37
N ASP A 191 3.00 0.74 -25.37
CA ASP A 191 3.43 2.13 -25.41
C ASP A 191 4.95 2.28 -25.09
N LYS A 192 5.65 1.17 -24.81
CA LYS A 192 7.10 1.03 -24.55
C LYS A 192 7.62 1.93 -23.44
N GLY A 193 7.06 1.74 -22.25
CA GLY A 193 7.35 2.55 -21.07
C GLY A 193 6.26 3.59 -20.82
N TRP A 194 6.48 4.43 -19.80
CA TRP A 194 5.43 5.30 -19.28
C TRP A 194 5.15 6.51 -20.19
N MET A 195 3.86 6.89 -20.24
CA MET A 195 3.33 8.01 -21.03
C MET A 195 3.76 8.01 -22.51
N GLY A 196 3.62 6.86 -23.20
CA GLY A 196 3.96 6.77 -24.63
C GLY A 196 5.46 6.79 -24.91
N GLY A 197 6.29 6.31 -23.98
CA GLY A 197 7.74 6.30 -24.12
C GLY A 197 8.40 7.68 -24.07
N ARG A 198 7.78 8.67 -23.40
CA ARG A 198 8.42 9.99 -23.13
C ARG A 198 9.79 9.75 -22.45
N PRO A 199 10.87 10.50 -22.72
CA PRO A 199 12.19 10.20 -22.14
C PRO A 199 12.33 10.51 -20.64
N SER A 200 11.37 11.21 -20.03
CA SER A 200 11.33 11.59 -18.62
C SER A 200 9.88 11.70 -18.13
N PRO A 201 9.66 11.76 -16.80
CA PRO A 201 8.40 12.26 -16.22
C PRO A 201 8.03 13.68 -16.69
N PRO A 202 6.79 14.12 -16.45
CA PRO A 202 6.44 15.54 -16.56
C PRO A 202 7.05 16.31 -15.37
N ALA A 203 7.54 17.52 -15.62
CA ALA A 203 8.12 18.38 -14.59
C ALA A 203 7.03 18.92 -13.63
N PRO A 204 7.35 19.41 -12.41
CA PRO A 204 6.36 20.00 -11.50
C PRO A 204 5.54 21.12 -12.13
N GLU A 205 6.13 21.90 -13.02
CA GLU A 205 5.50 22.95 -13.83
C GLU A 205 4.63 22.44 -15.01
N ASP A 206 4.83 21.20 -15.47
CA ASP A 206 3.96 20.51 -16.45
C ASP A 206 2.69 19.94 -15.79
N THR A 207 2.54 20.02 -14.47
CA THR A 207 1.51 19.30 -13.70
C THR A 207 0.55 20.23 -12.95
N SER A 208 -0.71 19.81 -12.81
CA SER A 208 -1.80 20.62 -12.24
C SER A 208 -1.50 21.15 -10.83
N ASP A 209 -1.80 22.43 -10.60
CA ASP A 209 -1.78 23.06 -9.26
C ASP A 209 -3.11 22.87 -8.50
N GLU A 210 -4.05 22.08 -9.02
CA GLU A 210 -5.21 21.64 -8.25
C GLU A 210 -4.75 20.90 -6.97
N ALA A 211 -5.33 21.28 -5.84
CA ALA A 211 -4.94 20.73 -4.53
C ALA A 211 -4.99 19.19 -4.55
N GLY A 212 -3.81 18.58 -4.45
CA GLY A 212 -3.59 17.14 -4.53
C GLY A 212 -4.27 16.34 -3.41
N VAL A 213 -4.17 15.02 -3.50
CA VAL A 213 -4.82 14.08 -2.56
C VAL A 213 -4.07 13.93 -1.25
N LEU A 214 -2.79 14.30 -1.21
CA LEU A 214 -1.98 14.43 0.01
C LEU A 214 -1.92 15.90 0.43
N ASN A 215 -1.84 16.15 1.75
CA ASN A 215 -1.49 17.47 2.24
C ASN A 215 0.01 17.76 1.97
N PHE A 216 0.37 19.04 1.90
CA PHE A 216 1.72 19.47 1.50
C PHE A 216 2.85 18.85 2.35
N ALA A 217 2.68 18.72 3.67
CA ALA A 217 3.71 18.15 4.53
C ALA A 217 3.91 16.64 4.23
N VAL A 218 2.83 15.87 4.11
CA VAL A 218 2.90 14.43 3.76
C VAL A 218 3.43 14.23 2.33
N PHE A 219 3.12 15.15 1.41
CA PHE A 219 3.68 15.13 0.05
C PHE A 219 5.20 15.38 0.06
N GLU A 220 5.69 16.41 0.76
CA GLU A 220 7.13 16.68 0.86
C GLU A 220 7.88 15.56 1.60
N GLU A 221 7.28 14.96 2.64
CA GLU A 221 7.84 13.77 3.30
C GLU A 221 7.94 12.57 2.36
N LEU A 222 6.92 12.32 1.53
CA LEU A 222 6.95 11.28 0.50
C LEU A 222 8.02 11.59 -0.56
N VAL A 223 8.10 12.82 -1.07
CA VAL A 223 9.16 13.26 -2.00
C VAL A 223 10.55 13.07 -1.39
N ALA A 224 10.74 13.35 -0.10
CA ALA A 224 12.00 13.15 0.61
C ALA A 224 12.34 11.66 0.78
N ALA A 225 11.36 10.82 1.11
CA ALA A 225 11.52 9.37 1.19
C ALA A 225 11.91 8.79 -0.18
N MET A 226 11.19 9.14 -1.25
CA MET A 226 11.47 8.65 -2.60
C MET A 226 12.81 9.15 -3.16
N LYS A 227 13.27 10.35 -2.76
CA LYS A 227 14.64 10.84 -3.06
C LYS A 227 15.74 10.05 -2.33
N LYS A 228 15.43 9.37 -1.22
CA LYS A 228 16.36 8.52 -0.46
C LYS A 228 16.38 7.08 -0.99
N THR A 229 15.22 6.53 -1.37
CA THR A 229 15.06 5.11 -1.74
C THR A 229 15.11 4.85 -3.24
N GLY A 230 14.93 5.89 -4.07
CA GLY A 230 14.67 5.72 -5.49
C GLY A 230 13.22 5.30 -5.74
N PHE A 231 12.80 5.39 -7.00
CA PHE A 231 11.38 5.44 -7.33
C PHE A 231 10.69 4.12 -7.59
N ALA A 232 9.45 4.10 -7.11
CA ALA A 232 8.58 2.96 -7.18
C ALA A 232 7.19 3.32 -6.59
N GLN A 233 5.93 3.28 -7.13
CA GLN A 233 5.17 3.11 -8.47
C GLN A 233 3.92 4.19 -8.23
N GLU A 234 2.70 3.78 -7.76
CA GLU A 234 1.35 4.22 -7.26
C GLU A 234 0.31 5.11 -7.97
N LYS A 235 -0.97 4.81 -7.65
CA LYS A 235 -2.07 5.76 -7.32
C LYS A 235 -3.04 5.19 -6.25
N PRO A 236 -3.27 5.83 -5.08
CA PRO A 236 -4.00 5.18 -3.97
C PRO A 236 -5.51 5.45 -3.80
N GLN A 237 -6.21 6.18 -4.69
CA GLN A 237 -7.59 6.61 -4.37
C GLN A 237 -8.66 5.51 -4.48
N GLU A 238 -8.57 4.61 -5.45
CA GLU A 238 -9.69 3.75 -5.86
C GLU A 238 -10.04 2.68 -4.81
N VAL A 239 -9.01 2.09 -4.20
CA VAL A 239 -9.13 1.02 -3.22
C VAL A 239 -9.74 1.49 -1.89
N ASN A 240 -9.55 2.76 -1.51
CA ASN A 240 -10.11 3.35 -0.29
C ASN A 240 -11.64 3.20 -0.18
N SER A 241 -12.34 3.41 -1.29
CA SER A 241 -13.81 3.41 -1.34
C SER A 241 -14.39 1.99 -1.18
N ALA A 242 -13.70 0.97 -1.70
CA ALA A 242 -14.12 -0.42 -1.58
C ALA A 242 -13.93 -0.95 -0.14
N ILE A 243 -12.75 -0.68 0.44
CA ILE A 243 -12.40 -1.10 1.80
C ILE A 243 -13.36 -0.51 2.83
N ALA A 244 -13.50 0.83 2.84
CA ALA A 244 -14.25 1.52 3.89
C ALA A 244 -15.71 1.08 3.96
N ARG A 245 -16.29 0.71 2.81
CA ARG A 245 -17.65 0.19 2.71
C ARG A 245 -17.78 -1.21 3.31
N TRP A 246 -16.94 -2.16 2.89
CA TRP A 246 -16.99 -3.55 3.38
C TRP A 246 -16.75 -3.66 4.90
N LEU A 247 -15.83 -2.85 5.44
CA LEU A 247 -15.54 -2.82 6.89
C LEU A 247 -16.75 -2.40 7.74
N VAL A 248 -17.67 -1.61 7.18
CA VAL A 248 -18.85 -1.07 7.88
C VAL A 248 -20.11 -1.89 7.59
N GLU A 249 -20.31 -2.33 6.34
CA GLU A 249 -21.54 -3.01 5.91
C GLU A 249 -21.46 -4.55 6.06
N GLU A 250 -20.29 -5.17 5.87
CA GLU A 250 -20.19 -6.61 5.56
C GLU A 250 -19.40 -7.43 6.60
N VAL A 251 -18.41 -6.86 7.28
CA VAL A 251 -17.53 -7.59 8.23
C VAL A 251 -18.30 -8.27 9.37
N ILE A 252 -19.41 -7.69 9.82
CA ILE A 252 -20.24 -8.28 10.89
C ILE A 252 -20.86 -9.62 10.44
N GLU A 253 -21.21 -9.76 9.16
CA GLU A 253 -21.79 -11.01 8.62
C GLU A 253 -20.71 -11.99 8.17
N GLN A 254 -19.64 -11.49 7.54
CA GLN A 254 -18.57 -12.32 6.99
C GLN A 254 -17.56 -12.80 8.05
N TRP A 255 -17.41 -12.10 9.17
CA TRP A 255 -16.60 -12.52 10.32
C TRP A 255 -17.33 -12.20 11.66
N PRO A 256 -18.38 -12.94 12.04
CA PRO A 256 -19.23 -12.59 13.20
C PRO A 256 -18.50 -12.53 14.56
N SER A 257 -17.39 -13.26 14.70
CA SER A 257 -16.56 -13.23 15.91
C SER A 257 -15.58 -12.04 15.98
N PHE A 258 -15.51 -11.20 14.94
CA PHE A 258 -14.67 -10.00 14.88
C PHE A 258 -15.05 -8.90 15.90
N TRP A 259 -16.17 -9.05 16.60
CA TRP A 259 -16.60 -8.11 17.65
C TRP A 259 -16.75 -8.75 19.04
N SER A 260 -16.65 -10.08 19.15
CA SER A 260 -16.90 -10.82 20.40
C SER A 260 -15.66 -11.34 21.13
N ASN A 261 -14.53 -11.44 20.43
CA ASN A 261 -13.33 -12.11 20.95
C ASN A 261 -12.40 -11.13 21.70
N GLY A 262 -11.58 -11.64 22.61
CA GLY A 262 -10.55 -10.84 23.29
C GLY A 262 -9.40 -10.49 22.34
N TRP A 263 -9.14 -9.19 22.15
CA TRP A 263 -8.27 -8.68 21.08
C TRP A 263 -6.76 -8.80 21.28
N THR A 264 -6.31 -9.40 22.36
CA THR A 264 -4.88 -9.59 22.69
C THR A 264 -4.68 -10.95 23.31
N LYS A 265 -3.49 -11.54 23.13
CA LYS A 265 -3.05 -12.72 23.90
C LYS A 265 -3.28 -12.45 25.39
N GLN A 266 -4.15 -13.24 26.01
CA GLN A 266 -4.27 -13.22 27.46
C GLN A 266 -2.92 -13.64 28.02
N GLN A 267 -2.21 -12.72 28.68
CA GLN A 267 -1.16 -13.12 29.60
C GLN A 267 -1.83 -13.93 30.70
N LEU A 268 -1.60 -15.24 30.68
CA LEU A 268 -1.92 -16.11 31.80
C LEU A 268 -1.06 -15.64 32.98
N HIS A 269 -1.66 -14.81 33.84
CA HIS A 269 -1.08 -14.48 35.14
C HIS A 269 -0.86 -15.78 35.89
N GLN A 270 0.40 -16.11 36.13
CA GLN A 270 0.79 -17.20 37.01
C GLN A 270 0.69 -16.69 38.45
N GLU A 271 -0.31 -17.18 39.19
CA GLU A 271 -0.35 -17.23 40.65
C GLU A 271 -0.06 -18.68 41.10
#